data_AF-A0A970N0D2-F1
#
_entry.id   AF-A0A970N0D2-F1
#
_cell.length_a   1.000
_cell.length_b   1.000
_cell.length_c   1.000
_cell.angle_alpha   90.00
_cell.angle_beta   90.00
_cell.angle_gamma   90.00
#
_symmetry.space_group_name_H-M   'P 1'
#
loop_
_entity.id
_entity.type
_entity.pdbx_description
1 polymer ?
#
loop_
_entity_poly.entity_id
_entity_poly.type
_entity_poly.pdbx_seq_one_letter_code
_entity_poly.pdbx_strand_id
1 'polypeptide(L)'
;PRISGNPPIAFPDINFNYYRSAADYVYNSNTQVTSLNFTYDTLIVINGNAVINLTQQKYRGVVTIVCSGDISVQSNLNPNDTNSYLSLISAKSITFQSGSLSVTGAFYAHNSNNSAYIQIKGQTTVTGTVAADDIVNDGKVNISRGSRSFDSLQRSRLPGL
;
A
#
# COMPACT_ATOMS: atom_id res chain seq x y z
N PRO A 1 -0.68 2.19 -22.98
CA PRO A 1 -1.26 1.09 -23.77
C PRO A 1 -1.99 0.09 -22.86
N ARG A 2 -3.32 0.01 -22.93
CA ARG A 2 -4.08 -1.08 -22.32
C ARG A 2 -3.94 -2.30 -23.22
N ILE A 3 -3.44 -3.42 -22.70
CA ILE A 3 -3.36 -4.67 -23.47
C ILE A 3 -4.80 -5.22 -23.55
N SER A 4 -5.45 -5.06 -24.69
CA SER A 4 -6.78 -5.63 -24.94
C SER A 4 -6.67 -7.13 -25.21
N GLY A 5 -7.51 -7.96 -24.58
CA GLY A 5 -7.67 -9.37 -24.91
C GLY A 5 -7.25 -10.38 -23.83
N ASN A 6 -6.65 -9.94 -22.72
CA ASN A 6 -6.46 -10.81 -21.56
C ASN A 6 -7.73 -10.84 -20.71
N PRO A 7 -8.17 -12.02 -20.22
CA PRO A 7 -9.22 -12.07 -19.21
C PRO A 7 -8.78 -11.23 -17.99
N PRO A 8 -9.70 -10.50 -17.33
CA PRO A 8 -9.37 -9.76 -16.12
C PRO A 8 -8.69 -10.68 -15.12
N ILE A 9 -7.57 -10.23 -14.55
CA ILE A 9 -6.97 -10.94 -13.42
C ILE A 9 -7.96 -10.81 -12.26
N ALA A 10 -8.48 -11.94 -11.79
CA ALA A 10 -9.36 -11.96 -10.61
C ALA A 10 -8.50 -11.72 -9.37
N PHE A 11 -8.63 -10.54 -8.78
CA PHE A 11 -8.01 -10.23 -7.51
C PHE A 11 -8.93 -10.65 -6.34
N PRO A 12 -8.38 -11.07 -5.19
CA PRO A 12 -9.19 -11.40 -4.01
C PRO A 12 -9.83 -10.13 -3.42
N ASP A 13 -11.12 -10.17 -3.10
CA ASP A 13 -11.79 -9.06 -2.43
C ASP A 13 -11.12 -8.70 -1.09
N ILE A 14 -11.08 -7.40 -0.78
CA ILE A 14 -10.60 -6.90 0.52
C ILE A 14 -11.68 -7.17 1.57
N ASN A 15 -11.47 -8.16 2.43
CA ASN A 15 -12.38 -8.45 3.55
C ASN A 15 -12.17 -7.48 4.72
N PHE A 16 -12.82 -6.31 4.66
CA PHE A 16 -12.72 -5.29 5.72
C PHE A 16 -13.17 -5.78 7.09
N ASN A 17 -14.15 -6.69 7.17
CA ASN A 17 -14.61 -7.23 8.44
C ASN A 17 -13.51 -8.05 9.12
N TYR A 18 -12.81 -8.89 8.35
CA TYR A 18 -11.64 -9.63 8.82
C TYR A 18 -10.55 -8.67 9.31
N TYR A 19 -10.13 -7.72 8.48
CA TYR A 19 -9.07 -6.78 8.86
C TYR A 19 -9.43 -5.98 10.10
N ARG A 20 -10.66 -5.47 10.19
CA ARG A 20 -11.13 -4.72 11.35
C ARG A 20 -11.12 -5.57 12.62
N SER A 21 -11.52 -6.83 12.53
CA SER A 21 -11.56 -7.74 13.69
C SER A 21 -10.17 -8.12 14.23
N ALA A 22 -9.16 -8.08 13.36
CA ALA A 22 -7.78 -8.45 13.68
C ALA A 22 -6.83 -7.23 13.83
N ALA A 23 -7.37 -6.00 13.78
CA ALA A 23 -6.60 -4.77 13.78
C ALA A 23 -6.07 -4.43 15.16
N ASP A 24 -4.82 -3.98 15.22
CA ASP A 24 -4.23 -3.39 16.42
C ASP A 24 -4.73 -1.94 16.61
N TYR A 25 -4.96 -1.23 15.50
CA TYR A 25 -5.45 0.14 15.50
C TYR A 25 -6.60 0.33 14.49
N VAL A 26 -7.66 0.98 14.94
CA VAL A 26 -8.82 1.32 14.10
C VAL A 26 -9.10 2.81 14.17
N TYR A 27 -9.04 3.47 13.01
CA TYR A 27 -9.43 4.86 12.84
C TYR A 27 -10.75 4.95 12.09
N ASN A 28 -11.77 5.58 12.67
CA ASN A 28 -13.12 5.67 12.10
C ASN A 28 -13.35 6.93 11.24
N SER A 29 -12.27 7.59 10.79
CA SER A 29 -12.31 8.83 10.03
C SER A 29 -11.05 8.99 9.17
N ASN A 30 -11.02 10.07 8.36
CA ASN A 30 -9.82 10.45 7.62
C ASN A 30 -8.63 10.62 8.57
N THR A 31 -7.50 10.01 8.22
CA THR A 31 -6.35 9.89 9.12
C THR A 31 -5.07 10.31 8.43
N GLN A 32 -4.28 11.14 9.10
CA GLN A 32 -2.91 11.45 8.69
C GLN A 32 -1.93 10.59 9.50
N VAL A 33 -1.08 9.85 8.79
CA VAL A 33 -0.04 9.01 9.38
C VAL A 33 1.30 9.70 9.22
N THR A 34 1.90 10.10 10.35
CA THR A 34 3.18 10.82 10.40
C THR A 34 4.33 9.98 10.94
N SER A 35 4.05 8.80 11.50
CA SER A 35 5.04 7.85 11.99
C SER A 35 4.55 6.41 11.85
N LEU A 36 5.47 5.50 11.52
CA LEU A 36 5.23 4.05 11.46
C LEU A 36 6.43 3.33 12.11
N ASN A 37 6.58 3.44 13.43
CA ASN A 37 7.74 2.88 14.14
C ASN A 37 7.27 1.83 15.16
N PHE A 38 7.00 0.62 14.67
CA PHE A 38 6.53 -0.48 15.50
C PHE A 38 7.62 -1.53 15.71
N THR A 39 7.62 -2.18 16.87
CA THR A 39 8.56 -3.25 17.23
C THR A 39 7.98 -4.65 17.00
N TYR A 40 6.71 -4.73 16.59
CA TYR A 40 5.94 -5.96 16.35
C TYR A 40 5.04 -5.78 15.11
N ASP A 41 4.43 -6.87 14.66
CA ASP A 41 3.53 -6.87 13.50
C ASP A 41 2.29 -6.06 13.82
N THR A 42 1.99 -5.07 12.99
CA THR A 42 0.94 -4.09 13.25
C THR A 42 -0.02 -4.00 12.07
N LEU A 43 -1.30 -4.21 12.33
CA LEU A 43 -2.40 -3.99 11.41
C LEU A 43 -3.17 -2.73 11.81
N ILE A 44 -3.21 -1.77 10.89
CA ILE A 44 -3.94 -0.51 11.01
C ILE A 44 -5.10 -0.52 10.03
N VAL A 45 -6.31 -0.27 10.51
CA VAL A 45 -7.51 -0.13 9.67
C VAL A 45 -8.02 1.31 9.75
N ILE A 46 -8.24 1.92 8.58
CA ILE A 46 -8.73 3.29 8.42
C ILE A 46 -10.05 3.26 7.65
N ASN A 47 -11.16 3.54 8.33
CA ASN A 47 -12.48 3.70 7.72
C ASN A 47 -12.65 5.13 7.16
N GLY A 48 -11.89 5.46 6.15
CA GLY A 48 -11.85 6.79 5.56
C GLY A 48 -10.70 6.88 4.58
N ASN A 49 -10.23 8.09 4.31
CA ASN A 49 -9.03 8.33 3.51
C ASN A 49 -7.79 8.41 4.41
N ALA A 50 -6.65 7.98 3.91
CA ALA A 50 -5.36 8.07 4.58
C ALA A 50 -4.42 9.03 3.85
N VAL A 51 -3.70 9.86 4.61
CA VAL A 51 -2.55 10.62 4.11
C VAL A 51 -1.31 10.10 4.82
N ILE A 52 -0.38 9.50 4.07
CA ILE A 52 0.89 9.02 4.61
C ILE A 52 1.96 10.07 4.31
N ASN A 53 2.41 10.75 5.37
CA ASN A 53 3.44 11.78 5.31
C ASN A 53 4.38 11.63 6.50
N LEU A 54 5.30 10.67 6.40
CA LEU A 54 6.20 10.28 7.48
C LEU A 54 7.28 11.34 7.71
N THR A 55 7.35 11.88 8.93
CA THR A 55 8.35 12.90 9.30
C THR A 55 9.78 12.40 9.12
N GLN A 56 10.04 11.15 9.51
CA GLN A 56 11.37 10.53 9.38
C GLN A 56 11.59 9.84 8.03
N GLN A 57 10.57 9.79 7.17
CA GLN A 57 10.63 9.12 5.86
C GLN A 57 11.08 7.65 5.91
N LYS A 58 10.90 7.02 7.08
CA LYS A 58 11.22 5.64 7.37
C LYS A 58 10.11 4.99 8.16
N TYR A 59 9.96 3.68 8.01
CA TYR A 59 9.08 2.84 8.82
C TYR A 59 9.86 1.67 9.44
N ARG A 60 9.42 1.19 10.59
CA ARG A 60 9.97 0.05 11.32
C ARG A 60 8.89 -0.96 11.66
N GLY A 61 9.24 -2.24 11.60
CA GLY A 61 8.33 -3.36 11.87
C GLY A 61 7.62 -3.85 10.61
N VAL A 62 6.77 -4.86 10.76
CA VAL A 62 5.87 -5.33 9.68
C VAL A 62 4.53 -4.61 9.87
N VAL A 63 4.24 -3.66 9.01
CA VAL A 63 3.07 -2.79 9.11
C VAL A 63 2.15 -3.02 7.92
N THR A 64 0.88 -3.24 8.20
CA THR A 64 -0.18 -3.34 7.20
C THR A 64 -1.19 -2.24 7.45
N ILE A 65 -1.44 -1.38 6.46
CA ILE A 65 -2.47 -0.34 6.51
C ILE A 65 -3.56 -0.70 5.51
N VAL A 66 -4.79 -0.84 6.00
CA VAL A 66 -5.97 -1.14 5.19
C VAL A 66 -6.94 0.04 5.26
N CYS A 67 -7.30 0.58 4.11
CA CYS A 67 -8.04 1.83 3.99
C CYS A 67 -9.30 1.63 3.13
N SER A 68 -10.47 1.96 3.66
CA SER A 68 -11.73 1.85 2.90
C SER A 68 -11.88 2.94 1.83
N GLY A 69 -11.09 4.01 1.94
CA GLY A 69 -11.03 5.11 0.99
C GLY A 69 -9.67 5.19 0.31
N ASP A 70 -9.28 6.40 -0.06
CA ASP A 70 -8.05 6.70 -0.80
C ASP A 70 -6.84 6.76 0.14
N ILE A 71 -5.69 6.29 -0.34
CA ILE A 71 -4.39 6.48 0.31
C ILE A 71 -3.55 7.45 -0.52
N SER A 72 -3.16 8.57 0.07
CA SER A 72 -2.24 9.54 -0.54
C SER A 72 -0.86 9.43 0.12
N VAL A 73 0.15 8.99 -0.62
CA VAL A 73 1.55 8.91 -0.18
C VAL A 73 2.29 10.20 -0.58
N GLN A 74 2.72 10.96 0.42
CA GLN A 74 3.34 12.29 0.27
C GLN A 74 4.82 12.34 0.69
N SER A 75 5.34 11.25 1.25
CA SER A 75 6.72 11.15 1.71
C SER A 75 7.36 9.86 1.21
N ASN A 76 8.68 9.77 1.29
CA ASN A 76 9.37 8.50 1.09
C ASN A 76 8.92 7.47 2.14
N LEU A 77 8.91 6.20 1.72
CA LEU A 77 8.56 5.05 2.55
C LEU A 77 9.73 4.06 2.50
N ASN A 78 10.75 4.30 3.33
CA ASN A 78 11.93 3.45 3.37
C ASN A 78 11.92 2.55 4.61
N PRO A 79 12.28 1.28 4.50
CA PRO A 79 12.43 0.41 5.66
C PRO A 79 13.60 0.93 6.53
N ASN A 80 13.42 0.91 7.84
CA ASN A 80 14.49 1.26 8.77
C ASN A 80 15.56 0.17 8.86
N ASP A 81 15.17 -1.10 8.65
CA ASP A 81 16.04 -2.27 8.66
C ASP A 81 15.54 -3.36 7.70
N THR A 82 16.29 -4.45 7.55
CA THR A 82 15.95 -5.53 6.62
C THR A 82 14.70 -6.32 7.00
N ASN A 83 14.26 -6.22 8.26
CA ASN A 83 13.09 -6.91 8.80
C ASN A 83 11.82 -6.06 8.73
N SER A 84 11.94 -4.79 8.34
CA SER A 84 10.83 -3.86 8.24
C SER A 84 10.11 -4.04 6.91
N TYR A 85 8.78 -4.16 6.98
CA TYR A 85 7.92 -4.33 5.83
C TYR A 85 6.67 -3.46 5.92
N LEU A 86 6.19 -2.96 4.77
CA LEU A 86 5.01 -2.12 4.69
C LEU A 86 4.08 -2.64 3.60
N SER A 87 2.81 -2.82 3.96
CA SER A 87 1.71 -3.02 3.01
C SER A 87 0.71 -1.88 3.11
N LEU A 88 0.34 -1.32 1.96
CA LEU A 88 -0.77 -0.40 1.83
C LEU A 88 -1.84 -1.07 0.98
N ILE A 89 -3.05 -1.18 1.53
CA ILE A 89 -4.21 -1.84 0.94
C ILE A 89 -5.35 -0.82 0.89
N SER A 90 -5.89 -0.54 -0.29
CA SER A 90 -7.00 0.41 -0.47
C SER A 90 -8.16 -0.19 -1.27
N ALA A 91 -9.40 0.15 -0.89
CA ALA A 91 -10.58 -0.18 -1.69
C ALA A 91 -10.85 0.79 -2.85
N LYS A 92 -10.11 1.91 -2.94
CA LYS A 92 -10.32 2.95 -3.95
C LYS A 92 -9.06 3.29 -4.70
N SER A 93 -8.11 3.98 -4.06
CA SER A 93 -6.89 4.36 -4.75
C SER A 93 -5.69 4.45 -3.83
N ILE A 94 -4.51 4.23 -4.42
CA ILE A 94 -3.23 4.64 -3.82
C ILE A 94 -2.58 5.63 -4.78
N THR A 95 -2.35 6.84 -4.32
CA THR A 95 -1.70 7.89 -5.10
C THR A 95 -0.33 8.21 -4.51
N PHE A 96 0.74 8.00 -5.28
CA PHE A 96 2.05 8.54 -4.99
C PHE A 96 2.10 9.98 -5.52
N GLN A 97 2.12 10.95 -4.61
CA GLN A 97 2.02 12.37 -4.96
C GLN A 97 3.28 12.87 -5.66
N SER A 98 3.16 14.01 -6.35
CA SER A 98 4.23 14.61 -7.14
C SER A 98 5.46 14.93 -6.29
N GLY A 99 6.61 14.49 -6.75
CA GLY A 99 7.91 14.67 -6.12
C GLY A 99 8.88 13.59 -6.62
N SER A 100 10.10 13.58 -6.10
CA SER A 100 10.99 12.42 -6.26
C SER A 100 10.77 11.49 -5.07
N LEU A 101 9.93 10.47 -5.23
CA LEU A 101 9.60 9.50 -4.17
C LEU A 101 10.40 8.21 -4.31
N SER A 102 10.83 7.68 -3.17
CA SER A 102 11.37 6.32 -2.99
C SER A 102 10.48 5.58 -2.01
N VAL A 103 9.80 4.54 -2.48
CA VAL A 103 8.88 3.75 -1.69
C VAL A 103 9.23 2.26 -1.78
N THR A 104 9.19 1.59 -0.63
CA THR A 104 9.42 0.15 -0.52
C THR A 104 8.23 -0.49 0.18
N GLY A 105 7.68 -1.56 -0.39
CA GLY A 105 6.55 -2.26 0.20
C GLY A 105 5.69 -3.03 -0.81
N ALA A 106 4.54 -3.51 -0.35
CA ALA A 106 3.44 -3.96 -1.19
C ALA A 106 2.34 -2.91 -1.23
N PHE A 107 1.87 -2.61 -2.43
CA PHE A 107 0.81 -1.65 -2.68
C PHE A 107 -0.30 -2.35 -3.45
N TYR A 108 -1.48 -2.41 -2.84
CA TYR A 108 -2.62 -3.16 -3.36
C TYR A 108 -3.87 -2.29 -3.39
N ALA A 109 -4.52 -2.15 -4.56
CA ALA A 109 -5.78 -1.42 -4.68
C ALA A 109 -6.80 -2.21 -5.52
N HIS A 110 -7.90 -2.65 -4.91
CA HIS A 110 -8.92 -3.45 -5.58
C HIS A 110 -10.30 -3.17 -5.00
N ASN A 111 -11.33 -3.25 -5.84
CA ASN A 111 -12.70 -3.42 -5.39
C ASN A 111 -13.49 -4.32 -6.33
N SER A 112 -14.61 -4.84 -5.85
CA SER A 112 -15.49 -5.75 -6.61
C SER A 112 -16.05 -5.16 -7.92
N ASN A 113 -16.00 -3.84 -8.09
CA ASN A 113 -16.40 -3.15 -9.31
C ASN A 113 -15.23 -2.95 -10.30
N ASN A 114 -14.03 -3.47 -9.99
CA ASN A 114 -12.81 -3.33 -10.77
C ASN A 114 -12.47 -1.88 -11.14
N SER A 115 -12.70 -0.97 -10.20
CA SER A 115 -12.55 0.48 -10.40
C SER A 115 -11.43 1.09 -9.56
N ALA A 116 -10.78 0.30 -8.72
CA ALA A 116 -9.69 0.80 -7.89
C ALA A 116 -8.42 0.98 -8.72
N TYR A 117 -7.56 1.92 -8.31
CA TYR A 117 -6.35 2.18 -9.09
C TYR A 117 -5.17 2.62 -8.26
N ILE A 118 -3.98 2.43 -8.81
CA ILE A 118 -2.75 3.01 -8.28
C ILE A 118 -2.27 4.08 -9.26
N GLN A 119 -2.17 5.32 -8.79
CA GLN A 119 -1.66 6.44 -9.57
C GLN A 119 -0.26 6.83 -9.10
N ILE A 120 0.68 6.91 -10.04
CA ILE A 120 2.04 7.35 -9.79
C ILE A 120 2.25 8.69 -10.47
N LYS A 121 2.48 9.75 -9.67
CA LYS A 121 2.73 11.11 -10.17
C LYS A 121 4.22 11.45 -10.04
N GLY A 122 4.80 12.10 -11.05
CA GLY A 122 6.19 12.56 -10.99
C GLY A 122 7.22 11.43 -11.08
N GLN A 123 8.39 11.60 -10.44
CA GLN A 123 9.46 10.60 -10.47
C GLN A 123 9.36 9.70 -9.23
N THR A 124 8.98 8.42 -9.41
CA THR A 124 8.86 7.49 -8.28
C THR A 124 9.68 6.23 -8.52
N THR A 125 10.47 5.85 -7.52
CA THR A 125 11.12 4.53 -7.46
C THR A 125 10.33 3.64 -6.49
N VAL A 126 9.82 2.52 -7.00
CA VAL A 126 9.12 1.51 -6.23
C VAL A 126 10.00 0.27 -6.11
N THR A 127 10.32 -0.12 -4.88
CA THR A 127 10.99 -1.40 -4.58
C THR A 127 10.00 -2.35 -3.92
N GLY A 128 9.52 -3.36 -4.64
CA GLY A 128 8.53 -4.31 -4.10
C GLY A 128 7.45 -4.66 -5.11
N THR A 129 6.19 -4.67 -4.64
CA THR A 129 5.06 -5.18 -5.42
C THR A 129 3.96 -4.12 -5.53
N VAL A 130 3.40 -4.00 -6.73
CA VAL A 130 2.25 -3.14 -7.03
C VAL A 130 1.20 -4.01 -7.72
N ALA A 131 -0.02 -4.04 -7.22
CA ALA A 131 -1.13 -4.77 -7.81
C ALA A 131 -2.42 -3.95 -7.68
N ALA A 132 -3.13 -3.73 -8.79
CA ALA A 132 -4.39 -3.02 -8.78
C ALA A 132 -5.24 -3.35 -10.01
N ASP A 133 -6.53 -2.96 -9.98
CA ASP A 133 -7.41 -3.10 -11.15
C ASP A 133 -6.91 -2.25 -12.33
N ASP A 134 -6.42 -1.04 -12.04
CA ASP A 134 -5.72 -0.20 -12.99
C ASP A 134 -4.47 0.45 -12.38
N ILE A 135 -3.45 0.68 -13.20
CA ILE A 135 -2.23 1.38 -12.80
C ILE A 135 -2.00 2.53 -13.77
N VAL A 136 -2.14 3.75 -13.26
CA VAL A 136 -1.95 4.99 -14.01
C VAL A 136 -0.58 5.57 -13.68
N ASN A 137 0.21 5.84 -14.72
CA ASN A 137 1.53 6.45 -14.57
C ASN A 137 1.60 7.77 -15.34
N ASP A 138 1.67 8.88 -14.60
CA ASP A 138 1.79 10.23 -15.12
C ASP A 138 3.22 10.79 -14.97
N GLY A 139 4.23 9.91 -14.88
CA GLY A 139 5.62 10.31 -14.73
C GLY A 139 6.64 9.20 -14.98
N LYS A 140 7.86 9.38 -14.43
CA LYS A 140 8.95 8.42 -14.59
C LYS A 140 8.92 7.43 -13.43
N VAL A 141 8.77 6.15 -13.75
CA VAL A 141 8.68 5.10 -12.74
C VAL A 141 9.80 4.10 -12.93
N ASN A 142 10.55 3.84 -11.86
CA ASN A 142 11.46 2.72 -11.79
C ASN A 142 10.88 1.69 -10.83
N ILE A 143 10.57 0.49 -11.33
CA ILE A 143 10.12 -0.63 -10.49
C ILE A 143 11.26 -1.63 -10.38
N SER A 144 11.64 -1.96 -9.16
CA SER A 144 12.62 -3.00 -8.88
C SER A 144 12.01 -4.05 -7.94
N ARG A 145 12.45 -5.29 -8.10
CA ARG A 145 12.08 -6.37 -7.18
C ARG A 145 12.85 -6.18 -5.87
N GLY A 146 12.14 -6.19 -4.75
CA GLY A 146 12.76 -6.31 -3.44
C GLY A 146 13.27 -7.75 -3.19
N SER A 147 14.36 -7.90 -2.46
CA SER A 147 14.94 -9.21 -2.07
C SER A 147 14.21 -9.84 -0.87
N ARG A 148 12.88 -9.75 -0.80
CA ARG A 148 12.10 -10.10 0.39
C ARG A 148 11.69 -11.58 0.41
N SER A 149 11.61 -12.17 1.61
CA SER A 149 11.18 -13.56 1.81
C SER A 149 9.65 -13.69 1.72
N PHE A 150 9.17 -14.85 1.32
CA PHE A 150 7.73 -15.17 1.27
C PHE A 150 7.05 -15.03 2.64
N ASP A 151 7.75 -15.41 3.72
CA ASP A 151 7.27 -15.26 5.10
C ASP A 151 6.89 -13.82 5.45
N SER A 152 7.65 -12.84 4.93
CA SER A 152 7.35 -11.42 5.15
C SER A 152 6.06 -10.97 4.45
N LEU A 153 5.70 -11.60 3.32
CA LEU A 153 4.45 -11.34 2.61
C LEU A 153 3.24 -11.91 3.36
N GLN A 154 3.37 -13.12 3.91
CA GLN A 154 2.32 -13.74 4.73
C GLN A 154 2.02 -12.93 5.99
N ARG A 155 3.05 -12.48 6.71
CA ARG A 155 2.89 -11.63 7.90
C ARG A 155 2.22 -10.29 7.61
N SER A 156 2.25 -9.87 6.36
CA SER A 156 1.64 -8.61 5.90
C SER A 156 0.16 -8.72 5.57
N ARG A 157 -0.44 -9.89 5.81
CA ARG A 157 -1.88 -10.13 5.71
C ARG A 157 -2.45 -9.58 4.40
N LEU A 158 -1.77 -9.76 3.26
CA LEU A 158 -2.28 -9.30 1.97
C LEU A 158 -3.53 -10.10 1.59
N PRO A 159 -4.47 -9.54 0.80
CA PRO A 159 -5.65 -10.28 0.37
C PRO A 159 -5.28 -11.55 -0.39
N GLY A 160 -5.86 -12.69 0.01
CA GLY A 160 -5.66 -14.00 -0.63
C GLY A 160 -4.34 -14.70 -0.34
N LEU A 161 -3.55 -14.24 0.64
CA LEU A 161 -2.35 -14.93 1.16
C LEU A 161 -2.56 -15.49 2.56
#